data_AF-A0A813LSU3-F1
#
_entry.id   AF-A0A813LSU3-F1
#
_cell.length_a   1.000
_cell.length_b   1.000
_cell.length_c   1.000
_cell.angle_alpha   90.00
_cell.angle_beta   90.00
_cell.angle_gamma   90.00
#
_symmetry.space_group_name_H-M   'P 1'
#
loop_
_entity.id
_entity.type
_entity.pdbx_description
1 polymer ?
#
loop_
_entity_poly.entity_id
_entity_poly.type
_entity_poly.pdbx_seq_one_letter_code
_entity_poly.pdbx_strand_id
1 'polypeptide(L)'
;EETGFKWTKPFLFLEAYTIAIRYHLGTIAQGSFVLVFTRPIRIVLDYLTRPVRHVLEEEEDLRLVPQTSKTCCIGCMMTCNCWESVMRRLSDLYANIFRPLRKSAYMNVALNGKPFLEAAADADWFLRGKNIQMESLDGASVLTSLSGSFCIAACGAILTRFLCMAWPDYSATTSANYIMRPLMVSFLSGMVCMLVSMPFCLAFDHVADTIYFCFCLDKKSYGISLTAEERKAHHTNRGCNLQSFFGQDRGNGGGGMFVAAHHPPKTQALYTMMIQQAGTQYW
;
A
#
# COMPACT_ATOMS: atom_id res chain seq x y z
N GLU A 1 11.65 19.28 27.23
CA GLU A 1 10.97 19.21 25.93
C GLU A 1 12.08 19.10 24.87
N GLU A 2 12.61 17.89 24.71
CA GLU A 2 13.73 17.64 23.79
C GLU A 2 13.15 17.11 22.49
N THR A 3 13.13 17.96 21.47
CA THR A 3 12.84 17.57 20.09
C THR A 3 13.99 16.71 19.59
N GLY A 4 13.84 15.39 19.76
CA GLY A 4 14.77 14.38 19.25
C GLY A 4 14.75 14.32 17.72
N PHE A 5 15.31 15.33 17.06
CA PHE A 5 15.59 15.30 15.64
C PHE A 5 16.83 14.44 15.42
N LYS A 6 16.64 13.12 15.32
CA LYS A 6 17.71 12.20 14.96
C LYS A 6 18.18 12.54 13.55
N TRP A 7 19.46 12.88 13.43
CA TRP A 7 20.17 13.05 12.17
C TRP A 7 19.94 11.83 11.27
N THR A 8 19.01 11.92 10.34
CA THR A 8 18.87 10.94 9.27
C THR A 8 20.11 11.06 8.42
N LYS A 9 20.96 10.03 8.48
CA LYS A 9 22.14 9.94 7.62
C LYS A 9 21.66 10.09 6.17
N PRO A 10 22.23 10.99 5.34
CA PRO A 10 21.81 11.16 3.95
C PRO A 10 21.91 9.85 3.14
N PHE A 11 22.68 8.89 3.63
CA PHE A 11 22.87 7.55 3.07
C PHE A 11 21.72 6.56 3.33
N LEU A 12 20.71 6.91 4.15
CA LEU A 12 19.62 5.99 4.51
C LEU A 12 18.85 5.48 3.28
N PHE A 13 18.61 6.36 2.31
CA PHE A 13 17.93 5.96 1.08
C PHE A 13 18.77 4.99 0.25
N LEU A 14 20.08 5.26 0.11
CA LEU A 14 20.99 4.38 -0.64
C LEU A 14 21.09 3.00 0.02
N GLU A 15 21.12 2.96 1.35
CA GLU A 15 21.10 1.71 2.11
C GLU A 15 19.80 0.93 1.89
N ALA A 16 18.64 1.60 2.00
CA ALA A 16 17.34 0.99 1.75
C ALA A 16 17.21 0.45 0.31
N TYR A 17 17.66 1.20 -0.70
CA TYR A 17 17.69 0.74 -2.08
C TYR A 17 18.63 -0.45 -2.28
N THR A 18 19.79 -0.44 -1.63
CA THR A 18 20.75 -1.56 -1.72
C THR A 18 20.17 -2.84 -1.12
N ILE A 19 19.49 -2.74 0.03
CA ILE A 19 18.80 -3.86 0.67
C ILE A 19 17.67 -4.37 -0.23
N ALA A 20 16.84 -3.47 -0.75
CA ALA A 20 15.74 -3.84 -1.65
C ALA A 20 16.23 -4.56 -2.91
N ILE A 21 17.30 -4.06 -3.55
CA ILE A 21 17.86 -4.64 -4.77
C ILE A 21 18.61 -5.95 -4.49
N ARG A 22 19.28 -6.11 -3.35
CA ARG A 22 20.02 -7.34 -3.05
C ARG A 22 19.13 -8.46 -2.53
N TYR A 23 18.15 -8.14 -1.67
CA TYR A 23 17.39 -9.15 -0.93
C TYR A 23 15.94 -9.29 -1.39
N HIS A 24 15.32 -8.23 -1.91
CA HIS A 24 13.89 -8.23 -2.27
C HIS A 24 13.61 -8.11 -3.78
N LEU A 25 14.64 -8.08 -4.63
CA LEU A 25 14.47 -7.93 -6.07
C LEU A 25 13.59 -9.03 -6.68
N GLY A 26 13.74 -10.27 -6.22
CA GLY A 26 12.94 -11.40 -6.69
C GLY A 26 11.44 -11.23 -6.41
N THR A 27 11.08 -10.87 -5.18
CA THR A 27 9.67 -10.68 -4.80
C THR A 27 9.07 -9.42 -5.43
N ILE A 28 9.86 -8.36 -5.61
CA ILE A 28 9.47 -7.15 -6.32
C ILE A 28 9.19 -7.46 -7.80
N ALA A 29 10.12 -8.15 -8.48
CA ALA A 29 9.98 -8.51 -9.89
C ALA A 29 8.80 -9.46 -10.13
N GLN A 30 8.65 -10.49 -9.29
CA GLN A 30 7.52 -11.42 -9.35
C GLN A 30 6.19 -10.69 -9.14
N GLY A 31 6.10 -9.83 -8.12
CA GLY A 31 4.89 -9.04 -7.87
C GLY A 31 4.55 -8.12 -9.05
N SER A 32 5.55 -7.49 -9.66
CA SER A 32 5.35 -6.52 -10.74
C SER A 32 4.80 -7.23 -11.97
N PHE A 33 5.38 -8.38 -12.30
CA PHE A 33 4.89 -9.25 -13.37
C PHE A 33 3.43 -9.67 -13.09
N VAL A 34 3.15 -10.27 -11.93
CA VAL A 34 1.81 -10.76 -11.59
C VAL A 34 0.77 -9.64 -11.60
N LEU A 35 1.10 -8.47 -11.06
CA LEU A 35 0.16 -7.33 -11.02
C LEU A 35 -0.13 -6.76 -12.41
N VAL A 36 0.86 -6.70 -13.32
CA VAL A 36 0.62 -6.22 -14.70
C VAL A 36 -0.39 -7.11 -15.43
N PHE A 37 -0.31 -8.44 -15.27
CA PHE A 37 -1.27 -9.35 -15.88
C PHE A 37 -2.63 -9.39 -15.16
N THR A 38 -2.62 -9.35 -13.83
CA THR A 38 -3.85 -9.52 -13.05
C THR A 38 -4.65 -8.22 -12.91
N ARG A 39 -4.05 -7.03 -13.01
CA ARG A 39 -4.77 -5.74 -12.95
C ARG A 39 -5.90 -5.61 -13.98
N PRO A 40 -5.69 -5.79 -15.31
CA PRO A 40 -6.78 -5.65 -16.28
C PRO A 40 -7.87 -6.71 -16.07
N ILE A 41 -7.48 -7.96 -15.80
CA ILE A 41 -8.41 -9.05 -15.51
C ILE A 41 -9.25 -8.72 -14.28
N ARG A 42 -8.62 -8.16 -13.24
CA ARG A 42 -9.28 -7.79 -12.01
C ARG A 42 -10.30 -6.67 -12.22
N ILE A 43 -9.99 -5.64 -13.01
CA ILE A 43 -10.96 -4.57 -13.33
C ILE A 43 -12.20 -5.16 -14.02
N VAL A 44 -12.00 -6.05 -15.01
CA VAL A 44 -13.10 -6.70 -15.72
C VAL A 44 -13.94 -7.59 -14.80
N LEU A 45 -13.29 -8.46 -14.03
CA LEU A 45 -13.98 -9.35 -13.10
C LEU A 45 -14.66 -8.58 -11.97
N ASP A 46 -14.04 -7.50 -11.47
CA ASP A 46 -14.64 -6.64 -10.45
C ASP A 46 -15.93 -6.03 -10.99
N TYR A 47 -15.89 -5.47 -12.21
CA TYR A 47 -17.08 -4.94 -12.86
C TYR A 47 -18.20 -5.98 -13.02
N LEU A 48 -17.87 -7.21 -13.44
CA LEU A 48 -18.85 -8.29 -13.65
C LEU A 48 -19.40 -8.86 -12.33
N THR A 49 -18.60 -8.89 -11.26
CA THR A 49 -18.96 -9.53 -9.98
C THR A 49 -19.58 -8.58 -8.95
N ARG A 50 -19.45 -7.26 -9.14
CA ARG A 50 -20.11 -6.21 -8.34
C ARG A 50 -21.55 -6.51 -7.95
N PRO A 51 -22.49 -6.79 -8.88
CA PRO A 51 -23.90 -6.98 -8.54
C PRO A 51 -24.14 -8.16 -7.59
N VAL A 52 -23.38 -9.25 -7.76
CA VAL A 52 -23.50 -10.44 -6.90
C VAL A 52 -22.85 -10.20 -5.54
N ARG A 53 -21.78 -9.40 -5.49
CA ARG A 53 -21.07 -9.10 -4.25
C ARG A 53 -21.85 -8.24 -3.27
N HIS A 54 -22.54 -7.22 -3.76
CA HIS A 54 -23.35 -6.38 -2.88
C HIS A 54 -24.39 -7.19 -2.11
N VAL A 55 -24.98 -8.21 -2.76
CA VAL A 55 -25.93 -9.12 -2.12
C VAL A 55 -25.26 -10.04 -1.10
N LEU A 56 -24.01 -10.45 -1.33
CA LEU A 56 -23.27 -11.34 -0.41
C LEU A 56 -22.69 -10.61 0.80
N GLU A 57 -22.19 -9.39 0.63
CA GLU A 57 -21.62 -8.59 1.71
C GLU A 57 -22.70 -8.10 2.69
N GLU A 58 -23.93 -7.86 2.22
CA GLU A 58 -25.10 -7.53 3.08
C GLU A 58 -25.53 -8.72 3.96
N GLU A 59 -25.27 -9.96 3.52
CA GLU A 59 -25.55 -11.19 4.26
C GLU A 59 -24.40 -11.61 5.20
N GLU A 60 -23.13 -11.29 4.86
CA GLU A 60 -21.94 -11.62 5.66
C GLU A 60 -21.89 -10.88 7.01
N ASP A 61 -22.42 -9.65 7.11
CA ASP A 61 -22.49 -8.91 8.38
C ASP A 61 -23.45 -9.56 9.40
N LEU A 62 -24.35 -10.46 8.95
CA LEU A 62 -25.32 -11.10 9.82
C LEU A 62 -24.88 -12.46 10.38
N ARG A 63 -23.99 -13.22 9.73
CA ARG A 63 -23.59 -14.56 10.23
C ARG A 63 -22.22 -15.03 9.72
N LEU A 64 -21.39 -15.51 10.66
CA LEU A 64 -20.49 -16.64 10.40
C LEU A 64 -21.31 -17.76 9.77
N VAL A 65 -21.29 -17.89 8.44
CA VAL A 65 -21.84 -19.08 7.77
C VAL A 65 -20.67 -19.90 7.26
N PRO A 66 -20.42 -21.09 7.85
CA PRO A 66 -19.48 -22.04 7.27
C PRO A 66 -19.98 -22.44 5.89
N GLN A 67 -19.04 -22.72 4.98
CA GLN A 67 -19.22 -23.39 3.71
C GLN A 67 -20.27 -24.50 3.83
N THR A 68 -21.54 -24.17 3.59
CA THR A 68 -22.55 -25.18 3.37
C THR A 68 -22.55 -25.39 1.87
N SER A 69 -21.75 -26.38 1.49
CA SER A 69 -22.03 -27.28 0.38
C SER A 69 -23.49 -27.75 0.45
N LYS A 70 -24.44 -26.88 0.11
CA LYS A 70 -25.79 -27.28 -0.25
C LYS A 70 -25.75 -27.48 -1.75
N THR A 71 -25.34 -28.71 -2.10
CA THR A 71 -26.06 -29.52 -3.08
C THR A 71 -27.06 -28.72 -3.89
N CYS A 72 -26.57 -28.15 -5.00
CA CYS A 72 -27.47 -27.79 -6.08
C CYS A 72 -28.12 -29.10 -6.53
N CYS A 73 -29.43 -29.13 -6.34
CA CYS A 73 -30.32 -30.22 -6.64
C CYS A 73 -30.02 -30.80 -8.03
N ILE A 74 -29.75 -32.10 -8.07
CA ILE A 74 -29.80 -32.95 -9.29
C ILE A 74 -31.18 -32.86 -9.98
N GLY A 75 -32.18 -32.21 -9.38
CA GLY A 75 -33.52 -31.99 -9.94
C GLY A 75 -33.78 -30.66 -10.67
N CYS A 76 -32.84 -29.70 -10.75
CA CYS A 76 -33.12 -28.41 -11.40
C CYS A 76 -32.70 -28.41 -12.88
N MET A 77 -33.22 -29.34 -13.69
CA MET A 77 -32.88 -29.45 -15.11
C MET A 77 -33.79 -28.62 -16.04
N MET A 78 -34.78 -27.88 -15.52
CA MET A 78 -35.81 -27.26 -16.37
C MET A 78 -36.05 -25.75 -16.18
N THR A 79 -35.33 -25.07 -15.28
CA THR A 79 -35.46 -23.60 -15.06
C THR A 79 -34.12 -22.92 -14.79
N CYS A 80 -33.01 -23.50 -15.26
CA CYS A 80 -31.67 -23.06 -14.90
C CYS A 80 -31.28 -21.70 -15.53
N ASN A 81 -31.29 -20.65 -14.70
CA ASN A 81 -30.38 -19.52 -14.86
C ASN A 81 -28.92 -20.00 -14.67
N CYS A 82 -28.37 -20.74 -15.65
CA CYS A 82 -26.96 -21.16 -15.68
C CYS A 82 -26.01 -19.97 -15.44
N TRP A 83 -26.45 -18.77 -15.84
CA TRP A 83 -25.74 -17.51 -15.62
C TRP A 83 -25.43 -17.24 -14.15
N GLU A 84 -26.35 -17.49 -13.22
CA GLU A 84 -26.13 -17.25 -11.79
C GLU A 84 -25.10 -18.22 -11.20
N SER A 85 -25.11 -19.48 -11.66
CA SER A 85 -24.13 -20.49 -11.23
C SER A 85 -22.73 -20.16 -11.74
N VAL A 86 -22.61 -19.66 -12.97
CA VAL A 86 -21.33 -19.21 -13.55
C VAL A 86 -20.82 -17.97 -12.83
N MET A 87 -21.69 -16.99 -12.55
CA MET A 87 -21.31 -15.76 -11.84
C MET A 87 -20.87 -16.02 -10.39
N ARG A 88 -21.50 -16.98 -9.69
CA ARG A 88 -21.04 -17.41 -8.36
C ARG A 88 -19.63 -18.01 -8.41
N ARG A 89 -19.36 -18.92 -9.35
CA ARG A 89 -18.01 -19.50 -9.53
C ARG A 89 -16.97 -18.44 -9.90
N LEU A 90 -17.32 -17.47 -10.74
CA LEU A 90 -16.44 -16.36 -11.09
C LEU A 90 -16.15 -15.44 -9.89
N SER A 91 -17.16 -15.18 -9.05
CA SER A 91 -17.00 -14.43 -7.81
C SER A 91 -16.06 -15.16 -6.83
N ASP A 92 -16.21 -16.47 -6.66
CA ASP A 92 -15.33 -17.29 -5.82
C ASP A 92 -13.88 -17.31 -6.36
N LEU A 93 -13.73 -17.42 -7.68
CA LEU A 93 -12.42 -17.34 -8.35
C LEU A 93 -11.76 -15.98 -8.12
N TYR A 94 -12.52 -14.89 -8.28
CA TYR A 94 -12.04 -13.56 -7.98
C TYR A 94 -11.64 -13.45 -6.51
N ALA A 95 -12.48 -13.89 -5.58
CA ALA A 95 -12.26 -13.73 -4.14
C ALA A 95 -10.99 -14.44 -3.66
N ASN A 96 -10.71 -15.62 -4.21
CA ASN A 96 -9.56 -16.43 -3.79
C ASN A 96 -8.26 -16.07 -4.52
N ILE A 97 -8.32 -15.76 -5.82
CA ILE A 97 -7.12 -15.61 -6.65
C ILE A 97 -6.80 -14.15 -6.94
N PHE A 98 -7.78 -13.38 -7.42
CA PHE A 98 -7.52 -12.02 -7.94
C PHE A 98 -7.62 -10.93 -6.86
N ARG A 99 -8.49 -11.11 -5.87
CA ARG A 99 -8.71 -10.16 -4.77
C ARG A 99 -7.43 -9.89 -3.96
N PRO A 100 -6.60 -10.91 -3.61
CA PRO A 100 -5.40 -10.68 -2.82
C PRO A 100 -4.27 -9.98 -3.58
N LEU A 101 -4.27 -10.06 -4.91
CA LEU A 101 -3.24 -9.50 -5.78
C LEU A 101 -3.45 -7.99 -5.97
N ARG A 102 -3.14 -7.22 -4.92
CA ARG A 102 -3.20 -5.74 -4.93
C ARG A 102 -1.84 -5.12 -4.62
N LYS A 103 -1.71 -3.82 -4.87
CA LYS A 103 -0.53 -3.02 -4.48
C LYS A 103 -0.26 -3.05 -2.96
N SER A 104 -1.28 -3.25 -2.12
CA SER A 104 -1.11 -3.42 -0.67
C SER A 104 -0.31 -4.65 -0.26
N ALA A 105 -0.18 -5.67 -1.12
CA ALA A 105 0.68 -6.81 -0.85
C ALA A 105 2.14 -6.39 -0.65
N TYR A 106 2.63 -5.39 -1.39
CA TYR A 106 3.99 -4.87 -1.21
C TYR A 106 4.24 -4.24 0.15
N MET A 107 3.20 -3.66 0.75
CA MET A 107 3.32 -3.10 2.10
C MET A 107 3.53 -4.22 3.12
N ASN A 108 2.83 -5.35 2.96
CA ASN A 108 3.04 -6.52 3.80
C ASN A 108 4.42 -7.18 3.54
N VAL A 109 4.88 -7.22 2.30
CA VAL A 109 6.26 -7.65 1.97
C VAL A 109 7.30 -6.77 2.68
N ALA A 110 7.12 -5.45 2.66
CA ALA A 110 8.05 -4.51 3.28
C ALA A 110 8.11 -4.64 4.81
N LEU A 111 6.98 -4.98 5.45
CA LEU A 111 6.89 -5.09 6.91
C LEU A 111 7.30 -6.47 7.45
N ASN A 112 6.90 -7.54 6.77
CA ASN A 112 7.07 -8.92 7.26
C ASN A 112 8.15 -9.71 6.50
N GLY A 113 8.71 -9.18 5.40
CA GLY A 113 9.79 -9.83 4.65
C GLY A 113 9.39 -11.12 3.91
N LYS A 114 8.08 -11.37 3.76
CA LYS A 114 7.52 -12.59 3.14
C LYS A 114 7.54 -12.55 1.61
N PRO A 115 7.50 -13.70 0.92
CA PRO A 115 7.30 -13.74 -0.53
C PRO A 115 5.97 -13.10 -0.93
N PHE A 116 5.93 -12.52 -2.14
CA PHE A 116 4.81 -11.67 -2.59
C PHE A 116 3.43 -12.34 -2.50
N LEU A 117 3.31 -13.60 -2.91
CA LEU A 117 2.01 -14.31 -2.91
C LEU A 117 1.49 -14.60 -1.49
N GLU A 118 2.38 -14.97 -0.57
CA GLU A 118 2.01 -15.18 0.84
C GLU A 118 1.64 -13.85 1.50
N ALA A 119 2.44 -12.81 1.25
CA ALA A 119 2.18 -11.46 1.74
C ALA A 119 0.85 -10.89 1.19
N ALA A 120 0.50 -11.21 -0.06
CA ALA A 120 -0.75 -10.82 -0.70
C ALA A 120 -1.96 -11.44 0.00
N ALA A 121 -1.94 -12.75 0.26
CA ALA A 121 -3.02 -13.46 0.96
C ALA A 121 -3.23 -12.92 2.38
N ASP A 122 -2.14 -12.69 3.11
CA ASP A 122 -2.18 -12.15 4.47
C ASP A 122 -2.62 -10.68 4.51
N ALA A 123 -2.17 -9.86 3.54
CA ALA A 123 -2.61 -8.47 3.41
C ALA A 123 -4.12 -8.39 3.11
N ASP A 124 -4.64 -9.25 2.22
CA ASP A 124 -6.06 -9.32 1.92
C ASP A 124 -6.87 -9.73 3.13
N TRP A 125 -6.43 -10.77 3.86
CA TRP A 125 -7.05 -11.19 5.12
C TRP A 125 -7.11 -10.05 6.14
N PHE A 126 -6.00 -9.32 6.30
CA PHE A 126 -5.91 -8.20 7.21
C PHE A 126 -6.83 -7.02 6.83
N LEU A 127 -7.09 -6.82 5.54
CA LEU A 127 -7.93 -5.75 5.01
C LEU A 127 -9.41 -6.14 4.84
N ARG A 128 -9.78 -7.42 5.03
CA ARG A 128 -11.20 -7.86 5.02
C ARG A 128 -12.01 -7.02 6.03
N GLY A 129 -13.19 -6.55 5.61
CA GLY A 129 -14.05 -5.65 6.39
C GLY A 129 -13.63 -4.17 6.41
N LYS A 130 -12.40 -3.82 5.98
CA LYS A 130 -11.94 -2.43 5.79
C LYS A 130 -11.80 -2.06 4.31
N ASN A 131 -12.03 -3.03 3.42
CA ASN A 131 -11.87 -2.90 1.98
C ASN A 131 -12.71 -1.80 1.34
N ILE A 132 -13.91 -1.49 1.87
CA ILE A 132 -14.77 -0.42 1.34
C ILE A 132 -14.09 0.95 1.47
N GLN A 133 -13.47 1.23 2.62
CA GLN A 133 -12.73 2.47 2.82
C GLN A 133 -11.47 2.52 1.96
N MET A 134 -10.78 1.38 1.82
CA MET A 134 -9.61 1.28 0.97
C MET A 134 -9.95 1.47 -0.52
N GLU A 135 -11.07 0.95 -0.99
CA GLU A 135 -11.52 1.08 -2.37
C GLU A 135 -12.00 2.50 -2.67
N SER A 136 -12.69 3.14 -1.73
CA SER A 136 -13.02 4.56 -1.81
C SER A 136 -11.75 5.42 -1.88
N LEU A 137 -10.73 5.09 -1.08
CA LEU A 137 -9.44 5.78 -1.12
C LEU A 137 -8.73 5.56 -2.47
N ASP A 138 -8.71 4.35 -3.00
CA ASP A 138 -8.10 4.03 -4.30
C ASP A 138 -8.79 4.81 -5.43
N GLY A 139 -10.13 4.88 -5.40
CA GLY A 139 -10.91 5.70 -6.32
C GLY A 139 -10.58 7.20 -6.22
N ALA A 140 -10.47 7.72 -4.99
CA ALA A 140 -10.10 9.11 -4.75
C ALA A 140 -8.67 9.41 -5.23
N SER A 141 -7.71 8.54 -4.94
CA SER A 141 -6.31 8.71 -5.33
C SER A 141 -6.11 8.68 -6.84
N VAL A 142 -6.87 7.87 -7.59
CA VAL A 142 -6.87 7.90 -9.06
C VAL A 142 -7.34 9.24 -9.57
N LEU A 143 -8.44 9.78 -9.02
CA LEU A 143 -8.96 11.10 -9.39
C LEU A 143 -7.95 12.21 -9.05
N THR A 144 -7.33 12.16 -7.87
CA THR A 144 -6.27 13.10 -7.46
C THR A 144 -5.04 13.01 -8.38
N SER A 145 -4.62 11.81 -8.75
CA SER A 145 -3.47 11.61 -9.64
C SER A 145 -3.72 12.12 -11.06
N LEU A 146 -4.91 11.85 -11.60
CA LEU A 146 -5.33 12.31 -12.92
C LEU A 146 -5.49 13.84 -12.95
N SER A 147 -6.18 14.41 -11.96
CA SER A 147 -6.36 15.86 -11.85
C SER A 147 -5.03 16.59 -11.64
N GLY A 148 -4.14 16.07 -10.81
CA GLY A 148 -2.80 16.61 -10.62
C GLY A 148 -1.97 16.58 -11.91
N SER A 149 -1.97 15.44 -12.61
CA SER A 149 -1.25 15.29 -13.88
C SER A 149 -1.78 16.23 -14.96
N PHE A 150 -3.12 16.35 -15.07
CA PHE A 150 -3.78 17.25 -16.01
C PHE A 150 -3.52 18.72 -15.68
N CYS A 151 -3.52 19.10 -14.41
CA CYS A 151 -3.18 20.44 -13.95
C CYS A 151 -1.76 20.83 -14.37
N ILE A 152 -0.78 19.95 -14.15
CA ILE A 152 0.62 20.18 -14.55
C ILE A 152 0.75 20.28 -16.07
N ALA A 153 0.06 19.42 -16.82
CA ALA A 153 0.03 19.46 -18.28
C ALA A 153 -0.57 20.77 -18.82
N ALA A 154 -1.69 21.23 -18.22
CA ALA A 154 -2.35 22.47 -18.59
C ALA A 154 -1.47 23.69 -18.28
N CYS A 155 -0.87 23.75 -17.09
CA CYS A 155 0.07 24.81 -16.71
C CYS A 155 1.28 24.86 -17.64
N GLY A 156 1.86 23.70 -17.99
CA GLY A 156 2.97 23.60 -18.93
C GLY A 156 2.61 24.07 -20.34
N ALA A 157 1.45 23.68 -20.85
CA ALA A 157 0.94 24.10 -22.15
C ALA A 157 0.67 25.62 -22.19
N ILE A 158 0.04 26.18 -21.15
CA ILE A 158 -0.24 27.62 -21.02
C ILE A 158 1.05 28.42 -20.93
N LEU A 159 2.02 27.97 -20.11
CA LEU A 159 3.31 28.65 -19.98
C LEU A 159 4.07 28.64 -21.31
N THR A 160 4.08 27.51 -22.02
CA THR A 160 4.70 27.40 -23.34
C THR A 160 4.01 28.34 -24.34
N ARG A 161 2.67 28.39 -24.31
CA ARG A 161 1.89 29.31 -25.17
C ARG A 161 2.24 30.77 -24.90
N PHE A 162 2.38 31.13 -23.63
CA PHE A 162 2.75 32.46 -23.20
C PHE A 162 4.16 32.83 -23.65
N LEU A 163 5.14 31.94 -23.46
CA LEU A 163 6.53 32.14 -23.92
C LEU A 163 6.61 32.32 -25.44
N CYS A 164 5.89 31.52 -26.23
CA CYS A 164 5.86 31.65 -27.69
C CYS A 164 5.28 33.00 -28.16
N MET A 165 4.45 33.69 -27.36
CA MET A 165 3.92 35.02 -27.72
C MET A 165 4.72 36.18 -27.13
N ALA A 166 5.22 36.01 -25.91
CA ALA A 166 5.88 37.08 -25.17
C ALA A 166 7.32 37.31 -25.63
N TRP A 167 8.01 36.27 -26.13
CA TRP A 167 9.41 36.37 -26.51
C TRP A 167 9.56 36.65 -28.02
N PRO A 168 10.24 37.74 -28.41
CA PRO A 168 10.36 38.15 -29.81
C PRO A 168 11.11 37.11 -30.67
N ASP A 169 12.02 36.34 -30.09
CA ASP A 169 12.76 35.28 -30.79
C ASP A 169 11.88 34.15 -31.32
N TYR A 170 10.71 33.90 -30.72
CA TYR A 170 9.78 32.86 -31.15
C TYR A 170 8.58 33.41 -31.95
N SER A 171 8.32 34.71 -31.83
CA SER A 171 7.15 35.41 -32.40
C SER A 171 7.47 36.13 -33.71
N ALA A 172 8.69 36.63 -33.89
CA ALA A 172 9.09 37.37 -35.09
C ALA A 172 9.32 36.42 -36.28
N THR A 173 8.70 36.72 -37.43
CA THR A 173 8.88 35.94 -38.68
C THR A 173 10.29 36.01 -39.26
N THR A 174 11.11 36.95 -38.78
CA THR A 174 12.50 37.17 -39.19
C THR A 174 13.51 36.42 -38.32
N SER A 175 13.09 35.78 -37.22
CA SER A 175 13.98 35.03 -36.35
C SER A 175 14.21 33.60 -36.86
N ALA A 176 15.40 33.05 -36.57
CA ALA A 176 15.73 31.67 -36.94
C ALA A 176 14.87 30.61 -36.23
N ASN A 177 14.27 30.97 -35.08
CA ASN A 177 13.48 30.07 -34.24
C ASN A 177 11.97 30.37 -34.29
N TYR A 178 11.49 30.94 -35.40
CA TYR A 178 10.08 31.31 -35.57
C TYR A 178 9.14 30.10 -35.48
N ILE A 179 8.12 30.20 -34.62
CA ILE A 179 7.12 29.13 -34.42
C ILE A 179 5.83 29.50 -35.17
N MET A 180 5.63 28.88 -36.34
CA MET A 180 4.44 29.13 -37.18
C MET A 180 3.11 28.68 -36.53
N ARG A 181 3.12 27.58 -35.76
CA ARG A 181 1.92 27.01 -35.11
C ARG A 181 2.14 26.84 -33.60
N PRO A 182 2.04 27.92 -32.80
CA PRO A 182 2.30 27.86 -31.36
C PRO A 182 1.33 26.93 -30.62
N LEU A 183 0.10 26.73 -31.12
CA LEU A 183 -0.85 25.79 -30.54
C LEU A 183 -0.36 24.33 -30.56
N MET A 184 0.29 23.90 -31.65
CA MET A 184 0.83 22.53 -31.75
C MET A 184 2.01 22.32 -30.79
N VAL A 185 2.89 23.33 -30.66
CA VAL A 185 4.02 23.29 -29.74
C VAL A 185 3.56 23.27 -28.29
N SER A 186 2.57 24.09 -27.93
CA SER A 186 1.95 24.08 -26.60
C SER A 186 1.29 22.75 -26.27
N PHE A 187 0.60 22.12 -27.22
CA PHE A 187 0.01 20.81 -27.05
C PHE A 187 1.09 19.73 -26.80
N LEU A 188 2.14 19.71 -27.62
CA LEU A 188 3.25 18.76 -27.46
C LEU A 188 3.97 18.95 -26.12
N SER A 189 4.21 20.19 -25.72
CA SER A 189 4.77 20.51 -24.40
C SER A 189 3.88 20.00 -23.27
N GLY A 190 2.56 20.21 -23.36
CA GLY A 190 1.60 19.64 -22.41
C GLY A 190 1.66 18.12 -22.31
N MET A 191 1.81 17.41 -23.44
CA MET A 191 1.99 15.95 -23.45
C MET A 191 3.28 15.52 -22.75
N VAL A 192 4.39 16.22 -22.98
CA VAL A 192 5.67 15.94 -22.30
C VAL A 192 5.54 16.20 -20.80
N CYS A 193 4.91 17.31 -20.39
CA CYS A 193 4.64 17.61 -18.99
C CYS A 193 3.77 16.54 -18.34
N MET A 194 2.77 15.99 -19.05
CA MET A 194 1.94 14.90 -18.58
C MET A 194 2.74 13.61 -18.37
N LEU A 195 3.63 13.26 -19.31
CA LEU A 195 4.49 12.07 -19.19
C LEU A 195 5.43 12.18 -17.99
N VAL A 196 5.96 13.38 -17.73
CA VAL A 196 6.85 13.62 -16.59
C VAL A 196 6.08 13.67 -15.27
N SER A 197 4.86 14.20 -15.23
CA SER A 197 4.09 14.32 -13.99
C SER A 197 3.49 13.01 -13.50
N MET A 198 3.10 12.11 -14.41
CA MET A 198 2.51 10.82 -14.10
C MET A 198 3.25 10.00 -13.03
N PRO A 199 4.57 9.75 -13.12
CA PRO A 199 5.28 8.99 -12.08
C PRO A 199 5.26 9.67 -10.71
N PHE A 200 5.26 11.01 -10.64
CA PHE A 200 5.17 11.73 -9.36
C PHE A 200 3.79 11.59 -8.73
N CYS A 201 2.73 11.73 -9.55
CA CYS A 201 1.36 11.52 -9.07
C CYS A 201 1.13 10.06 -8.62
N LEU A 202 1.67 9.08 -9.35
CA LEU A 202 1.63 7.67 -8.95
C LEU A 202 2.41 7.41 -7.66
N ALA A 203 3.56 8.05 -7.47
CA ALA A 203 4.31 7.95 -6.22
C ALA A 203 3.49 8.49 -5.02
N PHE A 204 2.76 9.59 -5.22
CA PHE A 204 1.87 10.14 -4.21
C PHE A 204 0.74 9.16 -3.84
N ASP A 205 0.11 8.52 -4.83
CA ASP A 205 -0.89 7.46 -4.63
C ASP A 205 -0.32 6.31 -3.77
N HIS A 206 0.88 5.83 -4.10
CA HIS A 206 1.55 4.79 -3.33
C HIS A 206 1.83 5.20 -1.88
N VAL A 207 2.24 6.45 -1.63
CA VAL A 207 2.46 6.95 -0.27
C VAL A 207 1.13 6.99 0.51
N ALA A 208 0.05 7.48 -0.09
CA ALA A 208 -1.25 7.53 0.56
C ALA A 208 -1.73 6.13 1.01
N ASP A 209 -1.57 5.11 0.16
CA ASP A 209 -1.90 3.73 0.50
C ASP A 209 -1.07 3.19 1.67
N THR A 210 0.23 3.46 1.68
CA THR A 210 1.12 2.97 2.75
C THR A 210 0.74 3.60 4.09
N ILE A 211 0.40 4.89 4.12
CA ILE A 211 -0.08 5.58 5.31
C ILE A 211 -1.41 4.96 5.78
N TYR A 212 -2.35 4.72 4.86
CA TYR A 212 -3.63 4.09 5.19
C TYR A 212 -3.47 2.65 5.71
N PHE A 213 -2.57 1.87 5.12
CA PHE A 213 -2.27 0.52 5.57
C PHE A 213 -1.65 0.53 6.97
N CYS A 214 -0.68 1.43 7.22
CA CYS A 214 -0.12 1.68 8.54
C CYS A 214 -1.20 2.06 9.55
N PHE A 215 -2.10 2.98 9.19
CA PHE A 215 -3.22 3.37 10.05
C PHE A 215 -4.12 2.19 10.40
N CYS A 216 -4.43 1.34 9.43
CA CYS A 216 -5.21 0.12 9.66
C CYS A 216 -4.48 -0.85 10.60
N LEU A 217 -3.16 -0.98 10.46
CA LEU A 217 -2.32 -1.87 11.28
C LEU A 217 -2.29 -1.38 12.71
N ASP A 218 -2.06 -0.08 12.88
CA ASP A 218 -2.03 0.60 14.16
C ASP A 218 -3.38 0.47 14.88
N LYS A 219 -4.49 0.66 14.16
CA LYS A 219 -5.84 0.45 14.69
C LYS A 219 -6.09 -1.00 15.13
N LYS A 220 -5.50 -2.00 14.45
CA LYS A 220 -5.58 -3.42 14.87
C LYS A 220 -4.72 -3.67 16.10
N SER A 221 -3.49 -3.18 16.13
CA SER A 221 -2.57 -3.35 17.27
C SER A 221 -3.07 -2.64 18.53
N TYR A 222 -3.76 -1.51 18.39
CA TYR A 222 -4.31 -0.73 19.51
C TYR A 222 -5.77 -1.02 19.82
N GLY A 223 -6.34 -2.09 19.25
CA GLY A 223 -7.77 -2.38 19.20
C GLY A 223 -8.56 -1.82 20.38
N ILE A 224 -9.36 -0.78 20.13
CA ILE A 224 -10.53 -0.30 20.89
C ILE A 224 -10.52 -0.66 22.41
N SER A 225 -9.44 -0.38 23.15
CA SER A 225 -9.45 -0.48 24.62
C SER A 225 -8.25 0.16 25.33
N LEU A 226 -7.30 0.78 24.62
CA LEU A 226 -6.15 1.40 25.29
C LEU A 226 -6.47 2.85 25.67
N THR A 227 -6.42 3.11 26.97
CA THR A 227 -6.53 4.44 27.54
C THR A 227 -5.44 5.36 26.98
N ALA A 228 -5.62 6.69 27.05
CA ALA A 228 -4.67 7.65 26.49
C ALA A 228 -3.24 7.48 27.07
N GLU A 229 -3.11 6.95 28.29
CA GLU A 229 -1.84 6.66 28.94
C GLU A 229 -1.14 5.44 28.38
N GLU A 230 -1.87 4.36 28.09
CA GLU A 230 -1.28 3.14 27.51
C GLU A 230 -0.82 3.36 26.06
N ARG A 231 -1.50 4.25 25.32
CA ARG A 231 -1.02 4.73 24.01
C ARG A 231 0.31 5.45 24.12
N LYS A 232 0.48 6.35 25.10
CA LYS A 232 1.76 7.05 25.33
C LYS A 232 2.89 6.08 25.67
N ALA A 233 2.65 5.11 26.55
CA ALA A 233 3.66 4.10 26.92
C ALA A 233 4.12 3.24 25.73
N HIS A 234 3.23 2.93 24.79
CA HIS A 234 3.57 2.18 23.58
C HIS A 234 4.34 2.99 22.53
N HIS A 235 4.02 4.28 22.34
CA HIS A 235 4.80 5.16 21.45
C HIS A 235 6.26 5.30 21.92
N THR A 236 6.48 5.38 23.24
CA THR A 236 7.83 5.40 23.83
C THR A 236 8.58 4.10 23.56
N ASN A 237 7.91 2.94 23.69
CA ASN A 237 8.51 1.63 23.40
C ASN A 237 8.82 1.40 21.91
N ARG A 238 7.98 1.88 20.97
CA ARG A 238 8.31 1.80 19.53
C ARG A 238 9.47 2.72 19.14
N GLY A 239 9.62 3.88 19.79
CA GLY A 239 10.78 4.76 19.56
C GLY A 239 12.11 4.08 19.87
N CYS A 240 12.14 3.23 20.91
CA CYS A 240 13.29 2.40 21.27
C CYS A 240 13.48 1.21 20.31
N ASN A 241 12.40 0.57 19.84
CA ASN A 241 12.48 -0.60 18.96
C ASN A 241 12.80 -0.25 17.48
N LEU A 242 12.42 0.94 17.02
CA LEU A 242 12.87 1.45 15.72
C LEU A 242 14.36 1.83 15.78
N GLN A 243 14.85 2.23 16.95
CA GLN A 243 16.28 2.47 17.19
C GLN A 243 17.10 1.20 17.10
N SER A 244 16.64 0.09 17.67
CA SER A 244 17.29 -1.22 17.50
C SER A 244 17.22 -1.72 16.05
N PHE A 245 16.12 -1.45 15.34
CA PHE A 245 15.97 -1.82 13.93
C PHE A 245 16.88 -1.04 12.97
N PHE A 246 17.15 0.24 13.24
CA PHE A 246 18.03 1.10 12.42
C PHE A 246 19.44 1.28 13.01
N GLY A 247 19.76 0.60 14.09
CA GLY A 247 21.10 0.62 14.65
C GLY A 247 21.25 -0.27 15.86
N GLN A 248 21.81 -1.47 15.67
CA GLN A 248 23.08 -1.81 16.33
C GLN A 248 23.66 -3.09 15.73
N ASP A 249 24.73 -2.93 14.96
CA ASP A 249 25.74 -3.98 14.85
C ASP A 249 27.10 -3.35 15.19
N ARG A 250 27.54 -3.60 16.43
CA ARG A 250 28.86 -4.15 16.77
C ARG A 250 29.21 -3.93 18.24
N GLY A 251 29.41 -5.05 18.94
CA GLY A 251 30.43 -5.22 19.98
C GLY A 251 30.16 -4.57 21.34
N ASN A 252 29.43 -5.27 22.22
CA ASN A 252 29.88 -5.67 23.56
C ASN A 252 28.72 -6.38 24.28
N GLY A 253 28.97 -7.54 24.89
CA GLY A 253 27.96 -8.25 25.68
C GLY A 253 27.48 -7.39 26.86
N GLY A 254 26.20 -7.03 26.89
CA GLY A 254 25.63 -6.24 27.98
C GLY A 254 24.29 -5.52 27.72
N GLY A 255 23.69 -5.66 26.53
CA GLY A 255 22.49 -4.89 26.15
C GLY A 255 21.14 -5.36 26.70
N GLY A 256 21.08 -6.47 27.44
CA GLY A 256 19.80 -7.04 27.91
C GLY A 256 19.14 -6.28 29.07
N MET A 257 19.90 -5.47 29.82
CA MET A 257 19.43 -4.93 31.11
C MET A 257 18.74 -3.57 31.01
N PHE A 258 19.02 -2.78 29.96
CA PHE A 258 18.46 -1.42 29.81
C PHE A 258 17.05 -1.38 29.19
N VAL A 259 16.60 -2.48 28.56
CA VAL A 259 15.25 -2.54 27.96
C VAL A 259 14.18 -2.73 29.04
N ALA A 260 14.50 -3.37 30.17
CA ALA A 260 13.52 -3.70 31.21
C ALA A 260 13.02 -2.48 32.01
N ALA A 261 13.80 -1.40 32.12
CA ALA A 261 13.53 -0.30 33.06
C ALA A 261 12.27 0.54 32.73
N HIS A 262 11.80 0.51 31.47
CA HIS A 262 10.65 1.30 31.01
C HIS A 262 9.35 0.52 30.81
N HIS A 263 9.33 -0.75 31.21
CA HIS A 263 8.13 -1.58 31.12
C HIS A 263 7.27 -1.50 32.39
N PRO A 264 5.93 -1.60 32.29
CA PRO A 264 5.06 -1.68 33.46
C PRO A 264 5.47 -2.87 34.36
N PRO A 265 5.24 -2.79 35.69
CA PRO A 265 5.80 -3.73 36.66
C PRO A 265 5.40 -5.19 36.42
N LYS A 266 4.22 -5.43 35.83
CA LYS A 266 3.75 -6.76 35.45
C LYS A 266 4.59 -7.41 34.34
N THR A 267 5.03 -6.62 33.36
CA THR A 267 5.88 -7.10 32.25
C THR A 267 7.33 -7.28 32.68
N GLN A 268 7.83 -6.46 33.61
CA GLN A 268 9.15 -6.66 34.21
C GLN A 268 9.26 -8.02 34.91
N ALA A 269 8.23 -8.42 35.65
CA ALA A 269 8.16 -9.72 36.31
C ALA A 269 8.18 -10.90 35.31
N LEU A 270 7.54 -10.76 34.15
CA LEU A 270 7.56 -11.77 33.09
C LEU A 270 8.94 -11.89 32.43
N TYR A 271 9.62 -10.77 32.19
CA TYR A 271 10.97 -10.79 31.64
C TYR A 271 11.99 -11.37 32.63
N THR A 272 11.90 -11.03 33.92
CA THR A 272 12.78 -11.63 34.94
C THR A 272 12.51 -13.12 35.10
N MET A 273 11.25 -13.57 35.04
CA MET A 273 10.92 -15.00 35.02
C MET A 273 11.47 -15.72 33.78
N MET A 274 11.36 -15.15 32.59
CA MET A 274 11.92 -15.75 31.37
C MET A 274 13.45 -15.79 31.39
N ILE A 275 14.11 -14.76 31.91
CA ILE A 275 15.58 -14.74 32.06
C ILE A 275 16.02 -15.78 33.08
N GLN A 276 15.28 -15.95 34.18
CA GLN A 276 15.58 -16.95 35.22
C GLN A 276 15.31 -18.38 34.75
N GLN A 277 14.32 -18.61 33.89
CA GLN A 277 14.10 -19.90 33.20
C GLN A 277 15.14 -20.18 32.11
N ALA A 278 15.60 -19.15 31.38
CA ALA A 278 16.63 -19.32 30.35
C ALA A 278 18.02 -19.58 30.97
N GLY A 279 18.33 -18.98 32.13
CA GLY A 279 19.60 -19.18 32.86
C GLY A 279 19.75 -20.56 33.50
N THR A 280 18.67 -21.31 33.69
CA THR A 280 18.68 -22.65 34.30
C THR A 280 18.78 -23.79 33.29
N GLN A 281 18.75 -23.51 31.98
CA GLN A 281 18.94 -24.52 30.92
C GLN A 281 20.36 -24.59 30.37
N TYR A 282 21.26 -23.71 30.81
CA TYR A 282 22.66 -23.66 30.33
C TYR A 282 23.71 -23.84 31.45
N TRP A 283 23.32 -24.49 32.55
CA TRP A 283 24.23 -25.07 33.55
C TRP A 283 23.71 -26.43 34.01
#